data_AF-A0A6L4AER7-F1
#
_entry.id   AF-A0A6L4AER7-F1
#
_cell.length_a   1.000
_cell.length_b   1.000
_cell.length_c   1.000
_cell.angle_alpha   90.00
_cell.angle_beta   90.00
_cell.angle_gamma   90.00
#
_symmetry.space_group_name_H-M   'P 1'
#
loop_
_entity.id
_entity.type
_entity.pdbx_description
1 polymer ?
#
loop_
_entity_poly.entity_id
_entity_poly.type
_entity_poly.pdbx_seq_one_letter_code
_entity_poly.pdbx_strand_id
1 'polypeptide(L)'
;MSGFTLDSLHECLDALAPLELMGMTLLRSSHQLFPTGLPRNTLREAVAELVAYTERCTKTVAQLVTLSPIPLAAVSVVEYGI
;
A
#
# COMPACT_ATOMS: atom_id res chain seq x y z
N MET A 1 30.97 -8.87 -3.76
CA MET A 1 29.59 -8.84 -3.22
C MET A 1 28.81 -7.87 -4.08
N SER A 2 27.91 -8.36 -4.92
CA SER A 2 27.07 -7.53 -5.77
C SER A 2 26.13 -6.72 -4.89
N GLY A 3 26.44 -5.43 -4.73
CA GLY A 3 25.64 -4.50 -3.94
C GLY A 3 24.26 -4.34 -4.55
N PHE A 4 23.24 -4.27 -3.71
CA PHE A 4 21.89 -3.92 -4.11
C PHE A 4 21.92 -2.54 -4.77
N THR A 5 21.55 -2.47 -6.06
CA THR A 5 21.59 -1.22 -6.83
C THR A 5 20.22 -0.53 -6.81
N LEU A 6 20.18 0.74 -7.21
CA LEU A 6 18.93 1.49 -7.38
C LEU A 6 17.98 0.79 -8.37
N ASP A 7 18.53 0.28 -9.47
CA ASP A 7 17.76 -0.45 -10.48
C ASP A 7 17.15 -1.73 -9.90
N SER A 8 17.90 -2.45 -9.06
CA SER A 8 17.38 -3.62 -8.33
C SER A 8 16.26 -3.25 -7.36
N LEU A 9 16.30 -2.06 -6.74
CA LEU A 9 15.21 -1.58 -5.91
C LEU A 9 13.96 -1.26 -6.74
N HIS A 10 14.13 -0.56 -7.86
CA HIS A 10 13.02 -0.25 -8.77
C HIS A 10 12.38 -1.53 -9.31
N GLU A 11 13.17 -2.49 -9.80
CA GLU A 11 12.66 -3.79 -10.24
C GLU A 11 11.89 -4.52 -9.13
N CYS A 12 12.40 -4.49 -7.89
CA CYS A 12 11.69 -5.08 -6.75
C CYS A 12 10.37 -4.38 -6.45
N LEU A 13 10.31 -3.04 -6.53
CA LEU A 13 9.10 -2.27 -6.28
C LEU A 13 8.08 -2.42 -7.41
N ASP A 14 8.53 -2.44 -8.67
CA ASP A 14 7.68 -2.62 -9.85
C ASP A 14 7.13 -4.05 -9.94
N ALA A 15 7.86 -5.04 -9.41
CA ALA A 15 7.39 -6.42 -9.32
C ALA A 15 6.32 -6.63 -8.23
N LEU A 16 6.04 -5.65 -7.38
CA LEU A 16 4.98 -5.76 -6.38
C LEU A 16 3.62 -5.76 -7.09
N ALA A 17 2.83 -6.80 -6.82
CA ALA A 17 1.46 -6.85 -7.31
C ALA A 17 0.67 -5.62 -6.81
N PRO A 18 -0.17 -5.00 -7.67
CA PRO A 18 -1.04 -3.92 -7.25
C PRO A 18 -1.88 -4.33 -6.04
N LEU A 19 -2.01 -3.42 -5.07
CA LEU A 19 -2.88 -3.64 -3.93
C LEU A 19 -4.34 -3.55 -4.36
N GLU A 20 -5.02 -4.69 -4.36
CA GLU A 20 -6.44 -4.80 -4.71
C GLU A 20 -7.27 -5.18 -3.49
N LEU A 21 -7.73 -4.16 -2.75
CA LEU A 21 -8.74 -4.34 -1.72
C LEU A 21 -10.11 -4.04 -2.30
N MET A 22 -11.13 -4.82 -1.93
CA MET A 22 -12.50 -4.65 -2.40
C MET A 22 -13.00 -3.22 -2.15
N GLY A 23 -12.69 -2.66 -0.98
CA GLY A 23 -13.02 -1.26 -0.68
C GLY A 23 -12.38 -0.25 -1.63
N MET A 24 -11.12 -0.46 -2.04
CA MET A 24 -10.45 0.41 -3.01
C MET A 24 -11.06 0.27 -4.40
N THR A 25 -11.42 -0.94 -4.81
CA THR A 25 -12.08 -1.19 -6.09
C THR A 25 -13.48 -0.56 -6.14
N LEU A 26 -14.24 -0.64 -5.05
CA LEU A 26 -15.54 0.03 -4.93
C LEU A 26 -15.41 1.56 -4.98
N LEU A 27 -14.41 2.12 -4.29
CA LEU A 27 -14.15 3.57 -4.31
C LEU A 27 -13.72 4.05 -5.71
N ARG A 28 -12.84 3.32 -6.41
CA ARG A 28 -12.44 3.65 -7.79
C ARG A 28 -13.62 3.59 -8.77
N SER A 29 -14.52 2.63 -8.57
CA SER A 29 -15.69 2.46 -9.43
C SER A 29 -16.81 3.45 -9.10
N SER A 30 -16.75 4.11 -7.94
CA SER A 30 -17.73 5.09 -7.50
C SER A 30 -17.26 6.51 -7.82
N HIS A 31 -18.03 7.25 -8.59
CA HIS A 31 -17.83 8.70 -8.75
C HIS A 31 -18.39 9.51 -7.57
N GLN A 32 -18.91 8.84 -6.55
CA GLN A 32 -19.55 9.44 -5.38
C GLN A 32 -18.81 9.03 -4.10
N LEU A 33 -18.65 9.96 -3.18
CA LEU A 33 -18.04 9.70 -1.85
C LEU A 33 -18.85 8.71 -1.01
N PHE A 34 -20.17 8.63 -1.27
CA PHE A 34 -21.09 7.74 -0.57
C PHE A 34 -21.89 6.92 -1.59
N PRO A 35 -21.31 5.83 -2.13
CA PRO A 35 -21.98 5.01 -3.12
C PRO A 35 -23.31 4.46 -2.57
N THR A 36 -24.41 4.87 -3.19
CA THR A 36 -25.75 4.36 -2.91
C THR A 36 -26.02 3.09 -3.74
N GLY A 37 -26.72 2.11 -3.17
CA GLY A 37 -27.10 0.88 -3.90
C GLY A 37 -26.13 -0.29 -3.73
N LEU A 38 -25.10 -0.16 -2.89
CA LEU A 38 -24.25 -1.30 -2.53
C LEU A 38 -24.97 -2.23 -1.53
N PRO A 39 -24.90 -3.56 -1.72
CA PRO A 39 -25.37 -4.50 -0.71
C PRO A 39 -24.64 -4.30 0.61
N ARG A 40 -25.38 -4.33 1.72
CA ARG A 40 -24.82 -4.14 3.07
C ARG A 40 -23.67 -5.10 3.40
N ASN A 41 -23.75 -6.34 2.93
CA ASN A 41 -22.71 -7.35 3.16
C ASN A 41 -21.41 -6.99 2.43
N THR A 42 -21.52 -6.52 1.19
CA THR A 42 -20.38 -6.04 0.38
C THR A 42 -19.69 -4.86 1.06
N LEU A 43 -20.47 -3.90 1.58
CA LEU A 43 -19.92 -2.75 2.30
C LEU A 43 -19.21 -3.20 3.59
N ARG A 44 -19.82 -4.11 4.36
CA ARG A 44 -19.22 -4.67 5.58
C ARG A 44 -17.88 -5.33 5.29
N GLU A 45 -17.81 -6.16 4.25
CA GLU A 45 -16.60 -6.89 3.89
C GLU A 45 -15.50 -5.96 3.39
N ALA A 46 -15.86 -4.99 2.54
CA ALA A 46 -14.93 -3.97 2.07
C ALA A 46 -14.32 -3.15 3.22
N VAL A 47 -15.14 -2.74 4.20
CA VAL A 47 -14.67 -2.01 5.39
C VAL A 47 -13.80 -2.90 6.27
N ALA A 48 -14.23 -4.13 6.54
CA ALA A 48 -13.45 -5.06 7.36
C ALA A 48 -12.07 -5.34 6.75
N GLU A 49 -12.00 -5.49 5.44
CA GLU A 49 -10.76 -5.70 4.71
C GLU A 49 -9.81 -4.49 4.80
N LEU A 50 -10.33 -3.27 4.60
CA LEU A 50 -9.56 -2.03 4.74
C LEU A 50 -8.98 -1.86 6.15
N VAL A 51 -9.79 -2.11 7.17
CA VAL A 51 -9.36 -2.04 8.57
C VAL A 51 -8.26 -3.05 8.84
N ALA A 52 -8.48 -4.32 8.48
CA ALA A 52 -7.51 -5.39 8.70
C ALA A 52 -6.19 -5.14 7.96
N TYR A 53 -6.24 -4.59 6.73
CA TYR A 53 -5.03 -4.22 5.99
C TYR A 53 -4.27 -3.07 6.67
N THR A 54 -4.99 -2.05 7.14
CA THR A 54 -4.40 -0.90 7.83
C THR A 54 -3.73 -1.32 9.14
N GLU A 55 -4.36 -2.23 9.90
CA GLU A 55 -3.77 -2.80 11.10
C GLU A 55 -2.48 -3.58 10.82
N ARG A 56 -2.47 -4.40 9.76
CA ARG A 56 -1.25 -5.11 9.33
C ARG A 56 -0.14 -4.13 8.97
N CYS A 57 -0.45 -3.09 8.18
CA CYS A 57 0.52 -2.06 7.82
C CYS A 57 1.07 -1.36 9.06
N THR A 58 0.20 -0.99 10.00
CA THR A 58 0.60 -0.32 11.24
C THR A 58 1.54 -1.19 12.07
N LYS A 59 1.22 -2.50 12.19
CA LYS A 59 2.08 -3.46 12.88
C LYS A 59 3.43 -3.63 12.19
N THR A 60 3.43 -3.75 10.86
CA THR A 60 4.66 -3.84 10.07
C THR A 60 5.51 -2.59 10.22
N VAL A 61 4.92 -1.40 10.14
CA VAL A 61 5.64 -0.13 10.38
C VAL A 61 6.25 -0.10 11.77
N ALA A 62 5.50 -0.48 12.82
CA ALA A 62 6.02 -0.54 14.18
C ALA A 62 7.21 -1.50 14.32
N GLN A 63 7.24 -2.59 13.56
CA GLN A 63 8.35 -3.53 13.49
C GLN A 63 9.53 -3.00 12.66
N LEU A 64 9.28 -2.22 11.61
CA LEU A 64 10.33 -1.65 10.77
C LEU A 64 11.03 -0.47 11.47
N VAL A 65 10.32 0.31 12.28
CA VAL A 65 10.88 1.43 13.05
C VAL A 65 11.96 0.96 14.04
N THR A 66 11.91 -0.29 14.50
CA THR A 66 12.95 -0.84 15.38
C THR A 66 14.22 -1.28 14.63
N LEU A 67 14.17 -1.32 13.30
CA LEU A 67 15.34 -1.56 12.47
C LEU A 67 16.09 -0.24 12.26
N SER A 68 17.41 -0.28 12.32
CA SER A 68 18.25 0.86 11.95
C SER A 68 17.95 1.23 10.49
N PRO A 69 17.45 2.45 10.20
CA PRO A 69 17.21 2.88 8.82
C PRO A 69 18.52 2.81 8.05
N ILE A 70 18.52 2.13 6.90
CA ILE A 70 19.67 2.19 5.99
C ILE A 70 19.65 3.60 5.39
N PRO A 71 20.65 4.45 5.66
CA PRO A 71 20.68 5.79 5.11
C PRO A 71 20.86 5.67 3.59
N LEU A 72 19.77 5.91 2.87
CA LEU A 72 19.75 6.03 1.42
C LEU A 72 20.37 7.38 1.00
N ALA A 73 21.61 7.63 1.41
CA ALA A 73 22.31 8.89 1.15
C ALA A 73 22.61 9.11 -0.34
N ALA A 74 22.57 8.05 -1.15
CA ALA A 74 22.84 8.07 -2.58
C ALA A 74 21.61 7.79 -3.47
N VAL A 75 20.44 7.57 -2.87
CA VAL A 75 19.22 7.22 -3.62
C VAL A 75 18.20 8.34 -3.44
N SER A 76 18.01 9.13 -4.50
CA SER A 76 16.84 9.99 -4.61
C SER A 76 15.63 9.10 -4.82
N VAL A 77 14.88 8.83 -3.75
CA VAL A 77 13.51 8.33 -3.91
C VAL A 77 12.75 9.48 -4.55
N VAL A 78 12.36 9.31 -5.82
CA VAL A 78 11.43 10.25 -6.47
C VAL A 78 10.16 10.16 -5.65
N GLU A 79 10.00 11.13 -4.76
CA GLU A 79 8.79 11.36 -3.97
C GLU A 79 7.60 11.23 -4.91
N TYR A 80 6.58 10.43 -4.54
CA TYR A 80 5.39 10.21 -5.34
C TYR A 80 4.83 11.56 -5.82
N GLY A 81 5.15 11.90 -7.07
CA GLY A 81 4.67 13.09 -7.74
C GLY A 81 3.18 12.95 -7.97
N ILE A 82 2.42 13.87 -7.38
CA ILE A 82 1.05 14.18 -7.76
C ILE A 82 1.07 14.84 -9.13
#